data_AF-M5BK67-F1
#
_entry.id   AF-M5BK67-F1
#
_cell.length_a   1.000
_cell.length_b   1.000
_cell.length_c   1.000
_cell.angle_alpha   90.00
_cell.angle_beta   90.00
_cell.angle_gamma   90.00
#
_symmetry.space_group_name_H-M   'P 1'
#
loop_
_entity.id
_entity.type
_entity.pdbx_description
1 polymer ?
#
loop_
_entity_poly.entity_id
_entity_poly.type
_entity_poly.pdbx_seq_one_letter_code
_entity_poly.pdbx_strand_id
1 'polypeptide(L)'
;MQSVNEYDEALAGIKWGTDYLVNCISSPDQFVGQFGVSAIGNTDIDFGYFGPAEEYEMWAPQGIKRSQGIAYINSTNPSSEILGESSAALAAASVVFANKDKEYSEKLRGHAVDLYNRAVKDQGTYMRSTHPDLQTVKSWYPSTIFEDELAWSAAWLYVATGDEQWRRTADEWIAKAGSHLGEYSWDEKLVGAHMLLFHQTKNETYKAAVEQFFTVFRAGGSIKQTAKGLSFFYGWGSLRCVGHEIRLGI
;
A
#
# COMPACT_ATOMS: atom_id res chain seq x y z
N MET A 1 16.29 10.84 10.94
CA MET A 1 15.45 10.66 12.15
C MET A 1 16.25 10.85 13.45
N GLN A 2 17.38 10.17 13.66
CA GLN A 2 18.18 10.37 14.88
C GLN A 2 18.73 11.80 15.02
N SER A 3 19.23 12.38 13.93
CA SER A 3 19.77 13.76 13.93
C SER A 3 18.76 14.85 14.25
N VAL A 4 17.46 14.53 14.25
CA VAL A 4 16.37 15.47 14.54
C VAL A 4 15.55 15.03 15.76
N ASN A 5 15.98 14.00 16.50
CA ASN A 5 15.28 13.48 17.67
C ASN A 5 13.82 13.03 17.40
N GLU A 6 13.60 12.37 16.26
CA GLU A 6 12.28 11.85 15.84
C GLU A 6 12.34 10.33 15.55
N TYR A 7 13.38 9.66 16.04
CA TYR A 7 13.59 8.24 15.71
C TYR A 7 12.60 7.34 16.43
N ASP A 8 12.35 7.57 17.71
CA ASP A 8 11.45 6.73 18.50
C ASP A 8 9.98 7.00 18.14
N GLU A 9 9.64 8.24 17.80
CA GLU A 9 8.35 8.67 17.29
C GLU A 9 8.05 8.02 15.92
N ALA A 10 9.05 8.00 15.02
CA ALA A 10 8.92 7.31 13.75
C ALA A 10 8.71 5.79 13.93
N LEU A 11 9.44 5.16 14.86
CA LEU A 11 9.24 3.76 15.19
C LEU A 11 7.85 3.49 15.77
N ALA A 12 7.37 4.35 16.67
CA ALA A 12 6.03 4.25 17.24
C ALA A 12 4.95 4.36 16.16
N GLY A 13 5.10 5.28 15.20
CA GLY A 13 4.19 5.43 14.05
C GLY A 13 4.16 4.19 13.15
N ILE A 14 5.32 3.62 12.81
CA ILE A 14 5.40 2.37 12.03
C ILE A 14 4.77 1.21 12.81
N LYS A 15 5.04 1.13 14.13
CA LYS A 15 4.47 0.09 14.98
C LYS A 15 2.95 0.19 15.03
N TRP A 16 2.38 1.39 15.15
CA TRP A 16 0.94 1.61 15.16
C TRP A 16 0.26 1.04 13.92
N GLY A 17 0.80 1.36 12.72
CA GLY A 17 0.27 0.83 11.46
C GLY A 17 0.42 -0.68 11.34
N THR A 18 1.55 -1.24 11.76
CA THR A 18 1.80 -2.69 11.67
C THR A 18 1.02 -3.50 12.69
N ASP A 19 0.80 -2.98 13.90
CA ASP A 19 -0.09 -3.58 14.89
C ASP A 19 -1.53 -3.65 14.36
N TYR A 20 -2.00 -2.59 13.68
CA TYR A 20 -3.30 -2.59 13.02
C TYR A 20 -3.38 -3.67 11.93
N LEU A 21 -2.40 -3.74 11.02
CA LEU A 21 -2.38 -4.75 9.95
C LEU A 21 -2.32 -6.19 10.50
N VAL A 22 -1.57 -6.42 11.58
CA VAL A 22 -1.52 -7.72 12.27
C VAL A 22 -2.89 -8.07 12.85
N ASN A 23 -3.58 -7.10 13.46
CA ASN A 23 -4.93 -7.31 13.98
C ASN A 23 -5.97 -7.53 12.87
N CYS A 24 -5.76 -7.01 11.66
CA CYS A 24 -6.59 -7.31 10.50
C CYS A 24 -6.49 -8.77 10.05
N ILE A 25 -5.45 -9.52 10.45
CA ILE A 25 -5.34 -10.97 10.21
C ILE A 25 -6.27 -11.69 11.20
N SER A 26 -7.57 -11.65 10.89
CA SER A 26 -8.64 -12.15 11.76
C SER A 26 -8.67 -13.67 11.92
N SER A 27 -8.27 -14.40 10.88
CA SER A 27 -8.13 -15.87 10.88
C SER A 27 -7.18 -16.31 9.74
N PRO A 28 -6.80 -17.60 9.67
CA PRO A 28 -5.94 -18.10 8.59
C PRO A 28 -6.47 -17.79 7.17
N ASP A 29 -7.79 -17.71 7.01
CA ASP A 29 -8.44 -17.51 5.70
C ASP A 29 -9.10 -16.12 5.54
N GLN A 30 -8.96 -15.21 6.52
CA GLN A 30 -9.63 -13.91 6.49
C GLN A 30 -8.71 -12.76 6.92
N PHE A 31 -8.67 -11.73 6.07
CA PHE A 31 -8.06 -10.44 6.37
C PHE A 31 -9.13 -9.34 6.35
N VAL A 32 -9.12 -8.42 7.31
CA VAL A 32 -10.03 -7.26 7.31
C VAL A 32 -9.56 -6.25 6.27
N GLY A 33 -10.26 -6.16 5.14
CA GLY A 33 -9.94 -5.21 4.06
C GLY A 33 -10.56 -3.83 4.27
N GLN A 34 -11.71 -3.77 4.93
CA GLN A 34 -12.36 -2.53 5.35
C GLN A 34 -13.09 -2.78 6.68
N PHE A 35 -12.94 -1.85 7.62
CA PHE A 35 -13.66 -1.83 8.88
C PHE A 35 -14.53 -0.58 8.98
N GLY A 36 -15.77 -0.77 9.41
CA GLY A 36 -16.78 0.28 9.49
C GLY A 36 -17.74 0.25 8.30
N VAL A 37 -18.98 0.62 8.60
CA VAL A 37 -19.97 0.95 7.57
C VAL A 37 -19.73 2.39 7.16
N SER A 38 -19.46 2.62 5.89
CA SER A 38 -19.23 3.98 5.38
C SER A 38 -20.45 4.55 4.66
N ALA A 39 -21.35 3.69 4.15
CA ALA A 39 -22.61 4.07 3.54
C ALA A 39 -23.70 3.02 3.79
N ILE A 40 -24.98 3.44 3.79
CA ILE A 40 -26.14 2.53 3.67
C ILE A 40 -26.83 2.81 2.34
N GLY A 41 -26.82 1.83 1.44
CA GLY A 41 -27.29 2.03 0.08
C GLY A 41 -26.51 3.16 -0.59
N ASN A 42 -27.20 4.22 -1.01
CA ASN A 42 -26.59 5.40 -1.63
C ASN A 42 -26.35 6.55 -0.63
N THR A 43 -26.63 6.35 0.66
CA THR A 43 -26.47 7.39 1.68
C THR A 43 -25.13 7.20 2.38
N ASP A 44 -24.23 8.15 2.17
CA ASP A 44 -22.97 8.23 2.88
C ASP A 44 -23.22 8.61 4.35
N ILE A 45 -22.69 7.80 5.27
CA ILE A 45 -22.86 8.03 6.71
C ILE A 45 -21.57 8.55 7.35
N ASP A 46 -20.40 8.18 6.84
CA ASP A 46 -19.12 8.62 7.40
C ASP A 46 -18.82 10.07 6.97
N PHE A 47 -18.95 10.39 5.67
CA PHE A 47 -18.84 11.77 5.18
C PHE A 47 -20.06 12.64 5.55
N GLY A 48 -21.16 12.01 5.97
CA GLY A 48 -22.33 12.68 6.53
C GLY A 48 -22.10 13.23 7.94
N TYR A 49 -21.04 12.78 8.62
CA TYR A 49 -20.67 13.24 9.96
C TYR A 49 -19.48 14.21 9.92
N PHE A 50 -19.62 15.35 10.61
CA PHE A 50 -18.54 16.32 10.77
C PHE A 50 -18.34 16.64 12.25
N GLY A 51 -17.39 15.95 12.89
CA GLY A 51 -17.09 16.10 14.31
C GLY A 51 -15.93 15.22 14.77
N PRO A 52 -15.61 15.21 16.08
CA PRO A 52 -14.54 14.40 16.63
C PRO A 52 -14.86 12.90 16.48
N ALA A 53 -13.85 12.09 16.14
CA ALA A 53 -14.04 10.66 15.88
C ALA A 53 -14.59 9.91 17.11
N GLU A 54 -14.30 10.40 18.32
CA GLU A 54 -14.76 9.85 19.60
C GLU A 54 -16.27 9.99 19.81
N GLU A 55 -16.91 10.97 19.16
CA GLU A 55 -18.35 11.20 19.25
C GLU A 55 -19.11 10.58 18.06
N TYR A 56 -18.42 9.93 17.13
CA TYR A 56 -19.04 9.38 15.91
C TYR A 56 -20.27 8.52 16.21
N GLU A 57 -20.17 7.60 17.18
CA GLU A 57 -21.26 6.68 17.55
C GLU A 57 -22.47 7.39 18.21
N MET A 58 -22.30 8.63 18.69
CA MET A 58 -23.41 9.45 19.20
C MET A 58 -24.27 10.03 18.07
N TRP A 59 -23.68 10.19 16.89
CA TRP A 59 -24.27 10.89 15.74
C TRP A 59 -24.54 9.97 14.54
N ALA A 60 -23.85 8.83 14.47
CA ALA A 60 -24.16 7.77 13.53
C ALA A 60 -25.65 7.38 13.65
N PRO A 61 -26.35 7.11 12.54
CA PRO A 61 -27.76 6.76 12.59
C PRO A 61 -28.00 5.61 13.58
N GLN A 62 -28.98 5.79 14.49
CA GLN A 62 -29.20 4.86 15.59
C GLN A 62 -29.37 3.43 15.10
N GLY A 63 -28.53 2.52 15.62
CA GLY A 63 -28.57 1.09 15.30
C GLY A 63 -27.50 0.60 14.34
N ILE A 64 -26.73 1.50 13.70
CA ILE A 64 -25.54 1.14 12.93
C ILE A 64 -24.33 1.15 13.86
N LYS A 65 -23.65 0.01 13.97
CA LYS A 65 -22.37 -0.08 14.68
C LYS A 65 -21.26 -0.28 13.66
N ARG A 66 -20.10 0.35 13.85
CA ARG A 66 -18.92 0.09 12.99
C ARG A 66 -18.59 -1.39 12.83
N SER A 67 -18.78 -2.18 13.90
CA SER A 67 -18.56 -3.64 13.88
C SER A 67 -19.51 -4.42 12.96
N GLN A 68 -20.55 -3.80 12.43
CA GLN A 68 -21.48 -4.43 11.48
C GLN A 68 -20.99 -4.34 10.02
N GLY A 69 -20.05 -3.43 9.71
CA GLY A 69 -19.47 -3.26 8.38
C GLY A 69 -18.03 -3.76 8.37
N ILE A 70 -17.84 -5.07 8.27
CA ILE A 70 -16.50 -5.64 8.14
C ILE A 70 -16.45 -6.39 6.82
N ALA A 71 -15.69 -5.85 5.87
CA ALA A 71 -15.38 -6.55 4.63
C ALA A 71 -14.13 -7.40 4.82
N TYR A 72 -14.30 -8.71 4.76
CA TYR A 72 -13.19 -9.66 4.78
C TYR A 72 -12.70 -9.94 3.36
N ILE A 73 -11.38 -9.95 3.20
CA ILE A 73 -10.69 -10.49 2.04
C ILE A 73 -10.40 -11.96 2.30
N ASN A 74 -10.87 -12.81 1.38
CA ASN A 74 -10.76 -14.27 1.42
C ASN A 74 -11.02 -14.86 0.03
N SER A 75 -11.05 -16.18 -0.11
CA SER A 75 -11.25 -16.86 -1.40
C SER A 75 -12.57 -16.55 -2.13
N THR A 76 -13.62 -16.14 -1.41
CA THR A 76 -14.91 -15.73 -2.01
C THR A 76 -14.96 -14.24 -2.36
N ASN A 77 -14.04 -13.45 -1.79
CA ASN A 77 -13.93 -12.02 -1.98
C ASN A 77 -12.45 -11.61 -2.05
N PRO A 78 -11.74 -12.00 -3.12
CA PRO A 78 -10.28 -11.86 -3.20
C PRO A 78 -9.85 -10.41 -3.47
N SER A 79 -8.68 -10.05 -2.95
CA SER A 79 -7.99 -8.80 -3.26
C SER A 79 -6.48 -8.98 -3.09
N SER A 80 -5.79 -9.14 -4.21
CA SER A 80 -4.33 -9.24 -4.28
C SER A 80 -3.66 -7.91 -3.96
N GLU A 81 -4.29 -6.79 -4.30
CA GLU A 81 -3.80 -5.43 -4.03
C GLU A 81 -3.77 -5.12 -2.53
N ILE A 82 -4.86 -5.37 -1.79
CA ILE A 82 -4.91 -5.12 -0.33
C ILE A 82 -3.93 -6.04 0.41
N LEU A 83 -3.93 -7.34 0.07
CA LEU A 83 -3.04 -8.31 0.73
C LEU A 83 -1.57 -8.07 0.36
N GLY A 84 -1.30 -7.70 -0.89
CA GLY A 84 0.03 -7.39 -1.41
C GLY A 84 0.63 -6.16 -0.72
N GLU A 85 -0.09 -5.04 -0.66
CA GLU A 85 0.39 -3.83 0.02
C GLU A 85 0.57 -4.06 1.53
N SER A 86 -0.36 -4.79 2.16
CA SER A 86 -0.25 -5.16 3.58
C SER A 86 0.99 -6.03 3.83
N SER A 87 1.26 -6.99 2.95
CA SER A 87 2.48 -7.81 2.98
C SER A 87 3.74 -6.95 2.83
N ALA A 88 3.77 -6.05 1.85
CA ALA A 88 4.88 -5.12 1.64
C ALA A 88 5.17 -4.27 2.88
N ALA A 89 4.13 -3.72 3.52
CA ALA A 89 4.24 -2.91 4.73
C ALA A 89 4.81 -3.72 5.91
N LEU A 90 4.31 -4.94 6.15
CA LEU A 90 4.82 -5.81 7.21
C LEU A 90 6.27 -6.26 6.93
N ALA A 91 6.62 -6.56 5.68
CA ALA A 91 7.97 -6.91 5.27
C ALA A 91 8.94 -5.73 5.49
N ALA A 92 8.59 -4.53 5.05
CA ALA A 92 9.38 -3.31 5.27
C ALA A 92 9.59 -3.04 6.77
N ALA A 93 8.52 -3.13 7.57
CA ALA A 93 8.60 -2.93 9.01
C ALA A 93 9.47 -3.99 9.69
N SER A 94 9.45 -5.25 9.23
CA SER A 94 10.32 -6.29 9.78
C SER A 94 11.81 -5.92 9.67
N VAL A 95 12.22 -5.27 8.56
CA VAL A 95 13.59 -4.77 8.36
C VAL A 95 13.91 -3.66 9.36
N VAL A 96 12.99 -2.72 9.56
CA VAL A 96 13.15 -1.60 10.51
C VAL A 96 13.35 -2.10 11.94
N PHE A 97 12.56 -3.09 12.36
CA PHE A 97 12.60 -3.62 13.73
C PHE A 97 13.66 -4.69 13.97
N ALA A 98 14.37 -5.19 12.94
CA ALA A 98 15.30 -6.31 13.05
C ALA A 98 16.35 -6.18 14.19
N ASN A 99 16.85 -4.97 14.41
CA ASN A 99 17.86 -4.68 15.44
C ASN A 99 17.29 -4.06 16.73
N LYS A 100 15.98 -3.81 16.78
CA LYS A 100 15.31 -3.13 17.90
C LYS A 100 14.38 -4.06 18.67
N ASP A 101 13.65 -4.88 17.94
CA ASP A 101 12.75 -5.90 18.47
C ASP A 101 12.74 -7.08 17.50
N LYS A 102 13.63 -8.04 17.75
CA LYS A 102 13.83 -9.19 16.88
C LYS A 102 12.59 -10.09 16.82
N GLU A 103 11.91 -10.29 17.94
CA GLU A 103 10.71 -11.12 18.01
C GLU A 103 9.58 -10.49 17.18
N TYR A 104 9.36 -9.18 17.34
CA TYR A 104 8.38 -8.45 16.53
C TYR A 104 8.75 -8.47 15.04
N SER A 105 10.03 -8.24 14.71
CA SER A 105 10.54 -8.35 13.34
C SER A 105 10.23 -9.71 12.70
N GLU A 106 10.53 -10.81 13.41
CA GLU A 106 10.27 -12.17 12.91
C GLU A 106 8.78 -12.45 12.73
N LYS A 107 7.94 -11.98 13.68
CA LYS A 107 6.48 -12.06 13.58
C LYS A 107 5.96 -11.31 12.35
N LEU A 108 6.39 -10.07 12.13
CA LEU A 108 5.99 -9.26 10.98
C LEU A 108 6.38 -9.92 9.66
N ARG A 109 7.62 -10.44 9.56
CA ARG A 109 8.08 -11.14 8.36
C ARG A 109 7.26 -12.40 8.08
N GLY A 110 6.91 -13.17 9.12
CA GLY A 110 6.03 -14.34 8.99
C GLY A 110 4.66 -13.98 8.43
N HIS A 111 4.03 -12.93 8.98
CA HIS A 111 2.75 -12.43 8.47
C HIS A 111 2.84 -11.87 7.05
N ALA A 112 3.94 -11.20 6.68
CA ALA A 112 4.15 -10.72 5.33
C ALA A 112 4.16 -11.87 4.31
N VAL A 113 4.96 -12.92 4.55
CA VAL A 113 5.01 -14.11 3.69
C VAL A 113 3.63 -14.77 3.56
N ASP A 114 2.91 -14.89 4.67
CA ASP A 114 1.57 -15.46 4.70
C ASP A 114 0.54 -14.63 3.90
N LEU A 115 0.51 -13.31 4.08
CA LEU A 115 -0.34 -12.41 3.30
C LEU A 115 -0.03 -12.47 1.80
N TYR A 116 1.25 -12.49 1.44
CA TYR A 116 1.66 -12.64 0.04
C TYR A 116 1.15 -13.94 -0.57
N ASN A 117 1.33 -15.06 0.14
CA ASN A 117 0.86 -16.35 -0.33
C ASN A 117 -0.66 -16.39 -0.52
N ARG A 118 -1.42 -15.76 0.38
CA ARG A 118 -2.88 -15.58 0.24
C ARG A 118 -3.23 -14.73 -0.99
N ALA A 119 -2.52 -13.62 -1.20
CA ALA A 119 -2.71 -12.73 -2.34
C ALA A 119 -2.51 -13.44 -3.70
N VAL A 120 -1.54 -14.37 -3.77
CA VAL A 120 -1.21 -15.14 -4.98
C VAL A 120 -2.10 -16.38 -5.14
N LYS A 121 -2.49 -17.03 -4.04
CA LYS A 121 -3.37 -18.22 -4.06
C LYS A 121 -4.77 -17.86 -4.54
N ASP A 122 -5.37 -16.84 -3.93
CA ASP A 122 -6.71 -16.36 -4.23
C ASP A 122 -6.62 -15.04 -5.00
N GLN A 123 -6.01 -15.08 -6.19
CA GLN A 123 -5.82 -13.89 -7.04
C GLN A 123 -7.15 -13.23 -7.40
N GLY A 124 -7.22 -11.93 -7.24
CA GLY A 124 -8.40 -11.14 -7.60
C GLY A 124 -8.27 -9.69 -7.17
N THR A 125 -9.26 -8.90 -7.54
CA THR A 125 -9.33 -7.48 -7.19
C THR A 125 -10.63 -7.17 -6.48
N TYR A 126 -10.56 -6.33 -5.44
CA TYR A 126 -11.75 -5.89 -4.73
C TYR A 126 -12.65 -5.02 -5.63
N MET A 127 -12.13 -4.50 -6.76
CA MET A 127 -12.92 -3.81 -7.79
C MET A 127 -14.07 -4.66 -8.34
N ARG A 128 -13.94 -5.99 -8.31
CA ARG A 128 -14.96 -6.96 -8.73
C ARG A 128 -15.85 -7.45 -7.58
N SER A 129 -15.55 -7.06 -6.34
CA SER A 129 -16.33 -7.45 -5.17
C SER A 129 -17.76 -6.96 -5.27
N THR A 130 -18.74 -7.76 -4.83
CA THR A 130 -20.14 -7.34 -4.64
C THR A 130 -20.46 -7.01 -3.19
N HIS A 131 -19.48 -7.06 -2.28
CA HIS A 131 -19.66 -6.71 -0.88
C HIS A 131 -20.03 -5.21 -0.75
N PRO A 132 -21.07 -4.83 0.01
CA PRO A 132 -21.50 -3.43 0.11
C PRO A 132 -20.38 -2.47 0.51
N ASP A 133 -19.62 -2.78 1.56
CA ASP A 133 -18.55 -1.88 2.01
C ASP A 133 -17.41 -1.75 0.99
N LEU A 134 -17.08 -2.80 0.22
CA LEU A 134 -16.04 -2.72 -0.82
C LEU A 134 -16.52 -2.01 -2.08
N GLN A 135 -17.83 -2.02 -2.35
CA GLN A 135 -18.42 -1.21 -3.41
C GLN A 135 -18.24 0.28 -3.11
N THR A 136 -18.28 0.66 -1.84
CA THR A 136 -17.98 2.04 -1.43
C THR A 136 -16.49 2.33 -1.53
N VAL A 137 -15.63 1.43 -1.04
CA VAL A 137 -14.16 1.56 -1.15
C VAL A 137 -13.71 1.78 -2.59
N LYS A 138 -14.25 1.04 -3.57
CA LYS A 138 -13.81 1.19 -4.98
C LYS A 138 -14.22 2.52 -5.61
N SER A 139 -15.18 3.24 -5.02
CA SER A 139 -15.51 4.60 -5.46
C SER A 139 -14.51 5.63 -4.94
N TRP A 140 -13.81 5.34 -3.85
CA TRP A 140 -12.88 6.27 -3.20
C TRP A 140 -11.41 5.96 -3.49
N TYR A 141 -11.05 4.68 -3.45
CA TYR A 141 -9.68 4.20 -3.61
C TYR A 141 -9.54 3.18 -4.76
N PRO A 142 -10.14 3.41 -5.94
CA PRO A 142 -10.20 2.42 -7.01
C PRO A 142 -8.81 1.84 -7.33
N SER A 143 -8.70 0.51 -7.36
CA SER A 143 -7.47 -0.15 -7.80
C SER A 143 -7.41 -0.24 -9.33
N THR A 144 -6.27 0.11 -9.92
CA THR A 144 -6.04 0.03 -11.37
C THR A 144 -5.61 -1.37 -11.79
N ILE A 145 -4.59 -1.90 -11.14
CA ILE A 145 -4.05 -3.26 -11.31
C ILE A 145 -3.59 -3.76 -9.93
N PHE A 146 -3.27 -5.06 -9.80
CA PHE A 146 -2.69 -5.61 -8.56
C PHE A 146 -1.30 -6.20 -8.76
N GLU A 147 -0.87 -6.35 -10.01
CA GLU A 147 0.40 -6.95 -10.38
C GLU A 147 1.58 -6.16 -9.82
N ASP A 148 1.47 -4.83 -9.73
CA ASP A 148 2.50 -3.98 -9.16
C ASP A 148 2.53 -4.01 -7.63
N GLU A 149 1.41 -4.19 -6.91
CA GLU A 149 1.44 -4.53 -5.47
C GLU A 149 2.14 -5.86 -5.22
N LEU A 150 1.92 -6.86 -6.08
CA LEU A 150 2.59 -8.17 -5.96
C LEU A 150 4.09 -8.07 -6.28
N ALA A 151 4.47 -7.25 -7.26
CA ALA A 151 5.88 -6.93 -7.52
C ALA A 151 6.52 -6.22 -6.32
N TRP A 152 5.85 -5.20 -5.80
CA TRP A 152 6.28 -4.40 -4.65
C TRP A 152 6.45 -5.24 -3.39
N SER A 153 5.47 -6.08 -3.09
CA SER A 153 5.54 -7.00 -1.96
C SER A 153 6.68 -8.00 -2.11
N ALA A 154 6.86 -8.60 -3.29
CA ALA A 154 7.95 -9.54 -3.51
C ALA A 154 9.32 -8.86 -3.37
N ALA A 155 9.46 -7.62 -3.84
CA ALA A 155 10.68 -6.83 -3.65
C ALA A 155 10.98 -6.56 -2.16
N TRP A 156 9.98 -6.22 -1.35
CA TRP A 156 10.18 -6.08 0.10
C TRP A 156 10.49 -7.39 0.81
N LEU A 157 9.85 -8.49 0.42
CA LEU A 157 10.16 -9.81 0.96
C LEU A 157 11.60 -10.22 0.62
N TYR A 158 12.10 -9.87 -0.57
CA TYR A 158 13.52 -10.04 -0.90
C TYR A 158 14.42 -9.27 0.06
N VAL A 159 14.13 -7.99 0.32
CA VAL A 159 14.90 -7.19 1.28
C VAL A 159 14.82 -7.75 2.70
N ALA A 160 13.65 -8.23 3.13
CA ALA A 160 13.42 -8.74 4.49
C ALA A 160 14.01 -10.13 4.77
N THR A 161 14.24 -10.93 3.72
CA THR A 161 14.68 -12.34 3.85
C THR A 161 16.06 -12.60 3.27
N GLY A 162 16.48 -11.82 2.26
CA GLY A 162 17.64 -12.11 1.44
C GLY A 162 17.46 -13.29 0.47
N ASP A 163 16.26 -13.88 0.38
CA ASP A 163 16.01 -15.02 -0.50
C ASP A 163 15.75 -14.55 -1.94
N GLU A 164 16.68 -14.94 -2.82
CA GLU A 164 16.69 -14.61 -4.24
C GLU A 164 15.44 -15.10 -5.00
N GLN A 165 14.70 -16.07 -4.45
CA GLN A 165 13.39 -16.45 -5.01
C GLN A 165 12.43 -15.26 -5.03
N TRP A 166 12.38 -14.45 -3.98
CA TRP A 166 11.50 -13.27 -3.94
C TRP A 166 11.89 -12.23 -4.98
N ARG A 167 13.19 -12.06 -5.26
CA ARG A 167 13.64 -11.19 -6.35
C ARG A 167 13.14 -11.67 -7.71
N ARG A 168 13.29 -12.97 -8.01
CA ARG A 168 12.78 -13.56 -9.26
C ARG A 168 11.27 -13.41 -9.37
N THR A 169 10.55 -13.63 -8.27
CA THR A 169 9.11 -13.43 -8.22
C THR A 169 8.72 -11.96 -8.45
N ALA A 170 9.49 -11.00 -7.93
CA ALA A 170 9.29 -9.58 -8.22
C ALA A 170 9.46 -9.29 -9.72
N ASP A 171 10.49 -9.83 -10.37
CA ASP A 171 10.70 -9.69 -11.81
C ASP A 171 9.53 -10.25 -12.65
N GLU A 172 8.97 -11.39 -12.24
CA GLU A 172 7.81 -12.00 -12.90
C GLU A 172 6.58 -11.10 -12.83
N TRP A 173 6.32 -10.48 -11.68
CA TRP A 173 5.20 -9.55 -11.52
C TRP A 173 5.44 -8.20 -12.20
N ILE A 174 6.68 -7.68 -12.17
CA ILE A 174 7.07 -6.49 -12.95
C ILE A 174 6.76 -6.71 -14.43
N ALA A 175 7.14 -7.87 -14.98
CA ALA A 175 6.87 -8.20 -16.38
C ALA A 175 5.36 -8.26 -16.69
N LYS A 176 4.53 -8.72 -15.74
CA LYS A 176 3.06 -8.78 -15.89
C LYS A 176 2.39 -7.42 -15.74
N ALA A 177 2.86 -6.58 -14.81
CA ALA A 177 2.39 -5.20 -14.65
C ALA A 177 2.67 -4.36 -15.91
N GLY A 178 3.69 -4.74 -16.68
CA GLY A 178 4.06 -4.07 -17.92
C GLY A 178 4.78 -2.76 -17.64
N SER A 179 4.52 -1.74 -18.46
CA SER A 179 5.12 -0.41 -18.28
C SER A 179 4.03 0.63 -18.09
N HIS A 180 4.07 1.29 -16.94
CA HIS A 180 3.28 2.48 -16.65
C HIS A 180 4.18 3.52 -16.00
N LEU A 181 4.03 4.77 -16.44
CA LEU A 181 4.79 5.94 -15.99
C LEU A 181 3.84 6.94 -15.29
N GLY A 182 2.86 6.42 -14.55
CA GLY A 182 1.92 7.19 -13.75
C GLY A 182 2.58 7.75 -12.48
N GLU A 183 1.81 8.08 -11.45
CA GLU A 183 2.39 8.57 -10.19
C GLU A 183 2.81 7.41 -9.28
N TYR A 184 3.93 7.52 -8.58
CA TYR A 184 4.15 6.67 -7.41
C TYR A 184 3.13 7.02 -6.34
N SER A 185 2.25 6.08 -5.96
CA SER A 185 1.10 6.39 -5.14
C SER A 185 0.63 5.19 -4.31
N TRP A 186 -0.56 5.29 -3.74
CA TRP A 186 -1.23 4.19 -3.07
C TRP A 186 -1.83 3.16 -4.05
N ASP A 187 -1.95 3.49 -5.34
CA ASP A 187 -2.47 2.61 -6.41
C ASP A 187 -1.37 2.14 -7.38
N GLU A 188 -0.23 2.83 -7.42
CA GLU A 188 0.85 2.52 -8.37
C GLU A 188 2.20 2.41 -7.62
N LYS A 189 2.80 1.22 -7.64
CA LYS A 189 4.02 0.86 -6.87
C LYS A 189 5.23 0.53 -7.73
N LEU A 190 5.05 0.38 -9.04
CA LEU A 190 6.06 -0.23 -9.91
C LEU A 190 7.43 0.47 -9.87
N VAL A 191 7.46 1.80 -9.93
CA VAL A 191 8.72 2.56 -9.82
C VAL A 191 9.38 2.37 -8.44
N GLY A 192 8.57 2.24 -7.38
CA GLY A 192 9.06 1.93 -6.04
C GLY A 192 9.74 0.56 -5.99
N ALA A 193 9.13 -0.45 -6.61
CA ALA A 193 9.71 -1.79 -6.73
C ALA A 193 11.05 -1.75 -7.48
N HIS A 194 11.12 -1.06 -8.63
CA HIS A 194 12.38 -0.88 -9.36
C HIS A 194 13.45 -0.20 -8.50
N MET A 195 13.12 0.91 -7.82
CA MET A 195 14.07 1.62 -6.97
C MET A 195 14.60 0.73 -5.85
N LEU A 196 13.72 0.00 -5.17
CA LEU A 196 14.09 -0.92 -4.08
C LEU A 196 15.03 -2.02 -4.58
N LEU A 197 14.68 -2.66 -5.69
CA LEU A 197 15.49 -3.72 -6.30
C LEU A 197 16.83 -3.18 -6.83
N PHE A 198 16.87 -1.96 -7.38
CA PHE A 198 18.12 -1.30 -7.75
C PHE A 198 19.00 -1.08 -6.52
N HIS A 199 18.46 -0.58 -5.40
CA HIS A 199 19.26 -0.37 -4.20
C HIS A 199 19.88 -1.67 -3.68
N GLN A 200 19.13 -2.77 -3.76
CA GLN A 200 19.58 -4.08 -3.27
C GLN A 200 20.58 -4.77 -4.21
N THR A 201 20.44 -4.62 -5.52
CA THR A 201 21.19 -5.42 -6.51
C THR A 201 22.20 -4.64 -7.35
N LYS A 202 22.03 -3.31 -7.44
CA LYS A 202 22.74 -2.43 -8.39
C LYS A 202 22.54 -2.81 -9.86
N ASN A 203 21.47 -3.53 -10.19
CA ASN A 203 21.17 -3.91 -11.57
C ASN A 203 20.70 -2.69 -12.40
N GLU A 204 21.39 -2.44 -13.51
CA GLU A 204 21.15 -1.30 -14.40
C GLU A 204 19.77 -1.31 -15.08
N THR A 205 19.11 -2.48 -15.23
CA THR A 205 17.75 -2.55 -15.78
C THR A 205 16.75 -1.85 -14.87
N TYR A 206 16.83 -2.06 -13.55
CA TYR A 206 15.95 -1.38 -12.60
C TYR A 206 16.23 0.12 -12.55
N LYS A 207 17.52 0.51 -12.59
CA LYS A 207 17.92 1.91 -12.65
C LYS A 207 17.35 2.62 -13.88
N ALA A 208 17.48 2.00 -15.05
CA ALA A 208 16.95 2.55 -16.30
C ALA A 208 15.43 2.78 -16.23
N ALA A 209 14.69 1.89 -15.56
CA ALA A 209 13.26 2.05 -15.35
C ALA A 209 12.93 3.24 -14.41
N VAL A 210 13.71 3.44 -13.34
CA VAL A 210 13.55 4.60 -12.44
C VAL A 210 13.93 5.90 -13.15
N GLU A 211 15.02 5.92 -13.91
CA GLU A 211 15.41 7.09 -14.72
C GLU A 211 14.32 7.44 -15.74
N GLN A 212 13.75 6.44 -16.41
CA GLN A 212 12.64 6.61 -17.34
C GLN A 212 11.44 7.27 -16.68
N PHE A 213 11.06 6.83 -15.47
CA PHE A 213 10.01 7.47 -14.68
C PHE A 213 10.32 8.96 -14.45
N PHE A 214 11.53 9.31 -14.02
CA PHE A 214 11.89 10.72 -13.78
C PHE A 214 11.96 11.58 -15.05
N THR A 215 12.14 10.99 -16.24
CA THR A 215 12.08 11.78 -17.49
C THR A 215 10.73 12.44 -17.72
N VAL A 216 9.66 11.86 -17.18
CA VAL A 216 8.28 12.36 -17.28
C VAL A 216 8.04 13.53 -16.32
N PHE A 217 8.55 13.43 -15.10
CA PHE A 217 8.27 14.37 -14.00
C PHE A 217 9.24 15.55 -13.88
N ARG A 218 10.42 15.48 -14.50
CA ARG A 218 11.41 16.58 -14.48
C ARG A 218 10.98 17.80 -15.30
N ALA A 219 11.65 18.92 -15.08
CA ALA A 219 11.50 20.11 -15.92
C ALA A 219 11.80 19.77 -17.40
N GLY A 220 10.87 20.12 -18.30
CA GLY A 220 10.94 19.76 -19.73
C GLY A 220 10.45 18.34 -20.06
N GLY A 221 9.99 17.58 -19.06
CA GLY A 221 9.25 16.33 -19.25
C GLY A 221 7.82 16.54 -19.74
N SER A 222 7.03 15.47 -19.78
CA SER A 222 5.63 15.52 -20.24
C SER A 222 4.64 16.03 -19.19
N ILE A 223 4.99 16.01 -17.90
CA ILE A 223 4.14 16.57 -16.84
C ILE A 223 4.21 18.10 -16.84
N LYS A 224 3.04 18.73 -16.81
CA LYS A 224 2.91 20.19 -16.79
C LYS A 224 3.56 20.76 -15.53
N GLN A 225 4.28 21.85 -15.69
CA GLN A 225 4.84 22.62 -14.57
C GLN A 225 3.94 23.80 -14.26
N THR A 226 3.70 24.08 -12.97
CA THR A 226 3.14 25.38 -12.57
C THR A 226 4.15 26.50 -12.84
N ALA A 227 3.69 27.75 -12.86
CA ALA A 227 4.56 28.92 -13.06
C ALA A 227 5.72 29.02 -12.04
N LYS A 228 5.62 28.35 -10.88
CA LYS A 228 6.66 28.31 -9.85
C LYS A 228 7.45 27.00 -9.79
N GLY A 229 7.33 26.13 -10.81
CA GLY A 229 8.16 24.94 -10.96
C GLY A 229 7.70 23.69 -10.19
N LEU A 230 6.40 23.63 -9.83
CA LEU A 230 5.80 22.39 -9.32
C LEU A 230 5.36 21.49 -10.48
N SER A 231 5.79 20.23 -10.49
CA SER A 231 5.23 19.18 -11.37
C SER A 231 3.77 18.93 -11.01
N PHE A 232 2.84 19.33 -11.89
CA PHE A 232 1.41 19.22 -11.68
C PHE A 232 0.86 18.03 -12.47
N PHE A 233 0.89 16.85 -11.86
CA PHE A 233 0.40 15.61 -12.46
C PHE A 233 -1.11 15.67 -12.71
N TYR A 234 -1.90 16.04 -11.69
CA TYR A 234 -3.36 16.19 -11.75
C TYR A 234 -3.93 16.96 -10.55
N GLY A 235 -5.25 17.16 -10.53
CA GLY A 235 -5.94 18.01 -9.56
C GLY A 235 -6.04 17.47 -8.13
N TRP A 236 -5.89 16.15 -7.91
CA TRP A 236 -6.03 15.56 -6.57
C TRP A 236 -4.68 15.31 -5.91
N GLY A 237 -4.40 16.05 -4.83
CA GLY A 237 -3.19 15.85 -4.05
C GLY A 237 -1.91 16.11 -4.83
N SER A 238 -1.87 17.17 -5.65
CA SER A 238 -0.71 17.52 -6.50
C SER A 238 0.62 17.62 -5.73
N LEU A 239 0.59 18.12 -4.48
CA LEU A 239 1.76 18.16 -3.61
C LEU A 239 2.18 16.77 -3.10
N ARG A 240 1.24 15.84 -2.93
CA ARG A 240 1.54 14.45 -2.56
C ARG A 240 2.28 13.74 -3.69
N CYS A 241 1.88 13.95 -4.95
CA CYS A 241 2.58 13.40 -6.13
C CYS A 241 4.05 13.81 -6.11
N VAL A 242 4.30 15.13 -6.04
CA VAL A 242 5.66 15.67 -6.04
C VAL A 242 6.45 15.23 -4.79
N GLY A 243 5.80 15.17 -3.63
CA GLY A 243 6.43 14.67 -2.41
C GLY A 243 6.89 13.21 -2.53
N HIS A 244 6.12 12.37 -3.20
CA HIS A 244 6.47 10.97 -3.49
C HIS A 244 7.65 10.88 -4.46
N GLU A 245 7.61 11.65 -5.56
CA GLU A 245 8.68 11.69 -6.56
C GLU A 245 10.02 12.14 -5.97
N ILE A 246 10.02 13.20 -5.13
CA ILE A 246 11.25 13.69 -4.48
C ILE A 246 11.87 12.61 -3.60
N ARG A 247 11.07 11.79 -2.91
CA ARG A 247 11.56 10.70 -2.07
C ARG A 247 12.18 9.55 -2.85
N LEU A 248 11.80 9.38 -4.12
CA LEU A 248 12.37 8.38 -5.02
C LEU A 248 13.68 8.85 -5.69
N GLY A 249 14.07 10.11 -5.51
CA GLY A 249 15.25 10.69 -6.16
C GLY A 249 16.54 9.96 -5.76
N ILE A 250 17.27 9.50 -6.77
CA ILE A 250 18.61 8.87 -6.65
C ILE A 250 19.69 9.95 -6.54
#